data_AF-A0A534WBL4-F1
#
_entry.id   AF-A0A534WBL4-F1
#
_cell.length_a   1.000
_cell.length_b   1.000
_cell.length_c   1.000
_cell.angle_alpha   90.00
_cell.angle_beta   90.00
_cell.angle_gamma   90.00
#
_symmetry.space_group_name_H-M   'P 1'
#
loop_
_entity.id
_entity.type
_entity.pdbx_description
1 polymer ?
#
loop_
_entity_poly.entity_id
_entity_poly.type
_entity_poly.pdbx_seq_one_letter_code
_entity_poly.pdbx_strand_id
1 'polypeptide(L)'
;MRSRALAGVAFVLCWAGSQVAAACPPGHQVDGDDCDWVGTPGYVSGESTYSAGEFIYSDYVHDDAGADLDTVQSGEMDPGNPVTGTIWVSPDDPTSPRFGSTGDNLNARWRYSGDFAYPPRGTDTQQDLLSYYDVADILELRVTADAAQVHYLIRLGALRNADDAVVGIGIDADHDYTTGGAEWPRGANVRGQLGYDYFLTVWGTGAELVTYDAAGTAVSATPVPVAANLDKNLIEVSIPRPAGNEGAIWRHHVGSGLWDRSTQSWRAVEPTTTRTVAVTSIGSPLFPNLYNLLFRPWEPNTWWRETKQAEDLARNDISEDFADVELAKLDS
;
A
#
# COMPACT_ATOMS: atom_id res chain seq x y z
N MET A 1 -46.76 -56.41 31.15
CA MET A 1 -45.75 -56.30 30.07
C MET A 1 -46.09 -55.08 29.21
N ARG A 2 -45.16 -54.10 29.21
CA ARG A 2 -44.97 -52.98 28.27
C ARG A 2 -46.14 -52.01 28.01
N SER A 3 -46.24 -50.99 28.87
CA SER A 3 -46.83 -49.68 28.52
C SER A 3 -45.98 -49.01 27.44
N ARG A 4 -46.60 -48.62 26.33
CA ARG A 4 -45.96 -47.81 25.27
C ARG A 4 -46.24 -46.34 25.54
N ALA A 5 -45.19 -45.58 25.85
CA ALA A 5 -45.23 -44.13 25.89
C ALA A 5 -45.36 -43.57 24.47
N LEU A 6 -46.35 -42.70 24.23
CA LEU A 6 -46.38 -41.86 23.04
C LEU A 6 -45.40 -40.70 23.25
N ALA A 7 -44.33 -40.68 22.46
CA ALA A 7 -43.46 -39.52 22.35
C ALA A 7 -44.14 -38.48 21.44
N GLY A 8 -44.54 -37.34 22.01
CA GLY A 8 -44.98 -36.18 21.25
C GLY A 8 -43.78 -35.55 20.55
N VAL A 9 -43.81 -35.53 19.22
CA VAL A 9 -42.84 -34.80 18.40
C VAL A 9 -43.20 -33.32 18.49
N ALA A 10 -42.39 -32.54 19.21
CA ALA A 10 -42.45 -31.08 19.18
C ALA A 10 -41.86 -30.59 17.85
N PHE A 11 -42.71 -30.03 17.00
CA PHE A 11 -42.26 -29.27 15.83
C PHE A 11 -41.64 -27.96 16.32
N VAL A 12 -40.31 -27.89 16.33
CA VAL A 12 -39.59 -26.62 16.44
C VAL A 12 -39.76 -25.90 15.10
N LEU A 13 -40.63 -24.90 15.06
CA LEU A 13 -40.63 -23.93 13.95
C LEU A 13 -39.34 -23.13 14.03
N CYS A 14 -38.35 -23.49 13.20
CA CYS A 14 -37.24 -22.62 12.86
C CYS A 14 -37.81 -21.40 12.13
N TRP A 15 -37.98 -20.29 12.85
CA TRP A 15 -38.08 -18.98 12.23
C TRP A 15 -36.73 -18.68 11.58
N ALA A 16 -36.66 -18.88 10.26
CA ALA A 16 -35.63 -18.26 9.45
C ALA A 16 -35.89 -16.76 9.48
N GLY A 17 -35.30 -16.07 10.46
CA GLY A 17 -35.24 -14.62 10.43
C GLY A 17 -34.46 -14.20 9.20
N SER A 18 -35.15 -13.62 8.22
CA SER A 18 -34.49 -12.91 7.13
C SER A 18 -33.66 -11.79 7.76
N GLN A 19 -32.36 -11.99 7.88
CA GLN A 19 -31.44 -10.90 8.18
C GLN A 19 -31.47 -9.98 6.97
N VAL A 20 -32.24 -8.90 7.08
CA VAL A 20 -32.12 -7.77 6.17
C VAL A 20 -30.68 -7.27 6.36
N ALA A 21 -29.87 -7.33 5.31
CA ALA A 21 -28.54 -6.72 5.33
C ALA A 21 -28.70 -5.28 5.84
N ALA A 22 -27.94 -4.92 6.87
CA ALA A 22 -27.96 -3.54 7.36
C ALA A 22 -27.63 -2.63 6.18
N ALA A 23 -28.44 -1.60 5.96
CA ALA A 23 -28.13 -0.59 4.96
C ALA A 23 -26.87 0.17 5.40
N CYS A 24 -26.00 0.50 4.45
CA CYS A 24 -24.80 1.27 4.72
C CYS A 24 -25.17 2.62 5.37
N PRO A 25 -24.41 3.06 6.39
CA PRO A 25 -24.58 4.38 6.95
C PRO A 25 -24.48 5.46 5.86
N PRO A 26 -25.25 6.55 5.95
CA PRO A 26 -25.10 7.66 5.03
C PRO A 26 -23.81 8.44 5.32
N GLY A 27 -23.09 8.80 4.26
CA GLY A 27 -21.83 9.55 4.34
C GLY A 27 -20.64 8.66 4.67
N HIS A 28 -19.44 9.09 4.27
CA HIS A 28 -18.23 8.30 4.45
C HIS A 28 -17.83 8.20 5.93
N GLN A 29 -17.69 6.98 6.43
CA GLN A 29 -17.25 6.70 7.80
C GLN A 29 -15.87 6.02 7.78
N VAL A 30 -15.22 5.99 8.95
CA VAL A 30 -13.99 5.22 9.15
C VAL A 30 -14.34 4.06 10.07
N ASP A 31 -14.88 2.99 9.50
CA ASP A 31 -15.40 1.84 10.24
C ASP A 31 -14.92 0.47 9.71
N GLY A 32 -14.12 0.48 8.64
CA GLY A 32 -13.54 -0.68 7.98
C GLY A 32 -14.52 -1.34 7.02
N ASP A 33 -15.64 -0.70 6.65
CA ASP A 33 -16.61 -1.23 5.71
C ASP A 33 -16.71 -0.35 4.47
N ASP A 34 -16.27 -0.88 3.32
CA ASP A 34 -16.27 -0.15 2.06
C ASP A 34 -17.66 0.06 1.42
N CYS A 35 -18.73 -0.16 2.17
CA CYS A 35 -20.07 -0.26 1.61
C CYS A 35 -20.70 1.12 1.31
N ASP A 36 -20.15 2.18 1.91
CA ASP A 36 -20.40 3.59 1.59
C ASP A 36 -19.50 4.13 0.45
N TRP A 37 -18.55 3.34 -0.07
CA TRP A 37 -17.76 3.62 -1.28
C TRP A 37 -18.44 3.02 -2.51
N VAL A 38 -19.18 3.87 -3.23
CA VAL A 38 -20.10 3.47 -4.31
C VAL A 38 -19.56 3.77 -5.71
N GLY A 39 -18.42 4.46 -5.79
CA GLY A 39 -17.75 4.77 -7.05
C GLY A 39 -17.35 3.51 -7.82
N THR A 40 -17.46 3.58 -9.14
CA THR A 40 -17.09 2.49 -10.05
C THR A 40 -15.65 2.68 -10.56
N PRO A 41 -14.72 1.75 -10.29
CA PRO A 41 -13.34 1.81 -10.79
C PRO A 41 -13.26 1.72 -12.31
N GLY A 42 -12.15 2.21 -12.87
CA GLY A 42 -11.87 2.08 -14.30
C GLY A 42 -11.51 0.66 -14.73
N TYR A 43 -11.04 -0.18 -13.80
CA TYR A 43 -10.51 -1.54 -14.06
C TYR A 43 -9.35 -1.56 -15.07
N VAL A 44 -8.62 -0.45 -15.19
CA VAL A 44 -7.41 -0.32 -15.99
C VAL A 44 -6.30 0.08 -15.03
N SER A 45 -5.26 -0.74 -14.90
CA SER A 45 -4.10 -0.45 -14.07
C SER A 45 -3.36 0.80 -14.56
N GLY A 46 -2.88 1.61 -13.63
CA GLY A 46 -2.17 2.85 -13.93
C GLY A 46 -3.07 4.03 -14.28
N GLU A 47 -4.39 3.88 -14.13
CA GLU A 47 -5.37 4.90 -14.53
C GLU A 47 -6.26 5.32 -13.36
N SER A 48 -6.72 6.57 -13.42
CA SER A 48 -7.69 7.12 -12.48
C SER A 48 -9.03 7.42 -13.14
N THR A 49 -10.09 7.42 -12.34
CA THR A 49 -11.42 7.87 -12.74
C THR A 49 -12.08 8.64 -11.60
N TYR A 50 -12.92 9.62 -11.95
CA TYR A 50 -13.89 10.19 -11.01
C TYR A 50 -15.23 9.47 -11.19
N SER A 51 -15.80 8.97 -10.10
CA SER A 51 -17.05 8.21 -10.13
C SER A 51 -17.81 8.39 -8.82
N ALA A 52 -19.06 8.86 -8.89
CA ALA A 52 -19.93 9.05 -7.74
C ALA A 52 -19.35 9.88 -6.56
N GLY A 53 -18.52 10.90 -6.86
CA GLY A 53 -17.87 11.71 -5.82
C GLY A 53 -16.54 11.13 -5.33
N GLU A 54 -16.05 10.05 -5.94
CA GLU A 54 -14.77 9.43 -5.58
C GLU A 54 -13.77 9.63 -6.73
N PHE A 55 -12.55 10.07 -6.40
CA PHE A 55 -11.36 9.81 -7.20
C PHE A 55 -10.92 8.39 -6.91
N ILE A 56 -10.75 7.57 -7.95
CA ILE A 56 -10.37 6.17 -7.82
C ILE A 56 -9.18 5.93 -8.73
N TYR A 57 -8.07 5.46 -8.17
CA TYR A 57 -6.92 4.98 -8.91
C TYR A 57 -6.79 3.47 -8.76
N SER A 58 -6.62 2.76 -9.87
CA SER A 58 -6.39 1.30 -9.89
C SER A 58 -4.93 1.03 -10.25
N ASP A 59 -4.22 0.32 -9.39
CA ASP A 59 -2.79 0.06 -9.59
C ASP A 59 -2.50 -1.21 -10.41
N TYR A 60 -1.23 -1.45 -10.68
CA TYR A 60 -0.72 -2.72 -11.16
C TYR A 60 -0.67 -3.74 -10.02
N VAL A 61 -0.69 -5.03 -10.36
CA VAL A 61 -0.78 -6.12 -9.37
C VAL A 61 0.59 -6.80 -9.26
N HIS A 62 1.01 -7.11 -8.03
CA HIS A 62 2.24 -7.83 -7.69
C HIS A 62 3.54 -7.07 -7.98
N ASP A 63 3.52 -5.75 -7.95
CA ASP A 63 4.61 -4.93 -8.47
C ASP A 63 5.32 -4.10 -7.37
N ASP A 64 5.18 -4.61 -6.16
CA ASP A 64 5.69 -4.12 -4.90
C ASP A 64 7.11 -4.61 -4.61
N ALA A 65 7.99 -4.53 -5.61
CA ALA A 65 9.38 -4.99 -5.53
C ALA A 65 10.38 -3.91 -5.10
N GLY A 66 9.92 -2.68 -4.84
CA GLY A 66 10.75 -1.58 -4.33
C GLY A 66 11.79 -1.06 -5.32
N ALA A 67 12.91 -0.57 -4.79
CA ALA A 67 13.96 0.07 -5.59
C ALA A 67 14.78 -0.94 -6.43
N ASP A 68 15.21 -0.51 -7.61
CA ASP A 68 16.19 -1.20 -8.45
C ASP A 68 17.61 -0.96 -7.90
N LEU A 69 18.26 -2.03 -7.47
CA LEU A 69 19.57 -1.98 -6.82
C LEU A 69 20.69 -2.49 -7.75
N ASP A 70 20.35 -3.15 -8.84
CA ASP A 70 21.29 -3.83 -9.73
C ASP A 70 21.29 -3.29 -11.17
N THR A 71 20.43 -2.33 -11.46
CA THR A 71 20.17 -1.67 -12.76
C THR A 71 19.56 -2.59 -13.82
N VAL A 72 19.06 -3.76 -13.44
CA VAL A 72 18.43 -4.73 -14.34
C VAL A 72 16.94 -4.45 -14.44
N GLN A 73 16.47 -4.25 -15.66
CA GLN A 73 15.04 -3.99 -15.90
C GLN A 73 14.23 -5.27 -16.11
N SER A 74 12.95 -5.22 -15.74
CA SER A 74 12.02 -6.31 -16.02
C SER A 74 11.90 -6.58 -17.53
N GLY A 75 12.22 -7.81 -17.93
CA GLY A 75 12.27 -8.21 -19.35
C GLY A 75 13.68 -8.45 -19.89
N GLU A 76 14.73 -8.05 -19.16
CA GLU A 76 16.10 -8.41 -19.51
C GLU A 76 16.42 -9.86 -19.12
N MET A 77 17.09 -10.59 -20.01
CA MET A 77 17.56 -11.93 -19.70
C MET A 77 18.78 -11.85 -18.78
N ASP A 78 18.75 -12.59 -17.67
CA ASP A 78 19.89 -12.74 -16.77
C ASP A 78 21.17 -13.10 -17.55
N PRO A 79 22.20 -12.22 -17.56
CA PRO A 79 23.40 -12.44 -18.34
C PRO A 79 24.31 -13.50 -17.70
N GLY A 80 23.90 -14.77 -17.70
CA GLY A 80 24.75 -15.96 -17.45
C GLY A 80 25.61 -15.96 -16.18
N ASN A 81 25.41 -15.01 -15.27
CA ASN A 81 26.20 -14.76 -14.08
C ASN A 81 25.26 -14.91 -12.89
N PRO A 82 25.67 -15.50 -11.76
CA PRO A 82 24.75 -15.65 -10.66
C PRO A 82 24.48 -14.28 -10.07
N VAL A 83 23.19 -13.95 -10.00
CA VAL A 83 22.57 -13.39 -8.78
C VAL A 83 22.68 -11.88 -8.60
N THR A 84 21.62 -11.19 -9.04
CA THR A 84 21.05 -9.97 -8.46
C THR A 84 19.55 -9.97 -8.81
N GLY A 85 18.66 -9.65 -7.88
CA GLY A 85 17.22 -9.90 -8.02
C GLY A 85 16.53 -10.16 -6.69
N THR A 86 15.20 -10.04 -6.67
CA THR A 86 14.34 -10.35 -5.52
C THR A 86 14.71 -11.72 -4.91
N ILE A 87 15.14 -11.72 -3.64
CA ILE A 87 15.54 -12.95 -2.93
C ILE A 87 14.29 -13.81 -2.72
N TRP A 88 14.08 -14.78 -3.60
CA TRP A 88 13.12 -15.85 -3.40
C TRP A 88 13.78 -16.97 -2.59
N VAL A 89 13.26 -17.25 -1.38
CA VAL A 89 13.61 -18.50 -0.71
C VAL A 89 12.80 -19.59 -1.38
N SER A 90 13.46 -20.49 -2.14
CA SER A 90 12.77 -21.62 -2.75
C SER A 90 12.07 -22.43 -1.67
N PRO A 91 10.76 -22.68 -1.78
CA PRO A 91 10.04 -23.53 -0.83
C PRO A 91 10.59 -24.96 -0.78
N ASP A 92 11.23 -25.43 -1.86
CA ASP A 92 11.81 -26.77 -1.98
C ASP A 92 13.24 -26.86 -1.40
N ASP A 93 13.92 -25.73 -1.23
CA ASP A 93 15.27 -25.65 -0.65
C ASP A 93 15.43 -24.34 0.16
N PRO A 94 14.84 -24.27 1.36
CA PRO A 94 14.88 -23.08 2.21
C PRO A 94 16.30 -22.74 2.73
N THR A 95 17.27 -23.65 2.55
CA THR A 95 18.67 -23.43 2.90
C THR A 95 19.52 -22.89 1.75
N SER A 96 18.97 -22.85 0.54
CA SER A 96 19.57 -22.27 -0.65
C SER A 96 18.69 -21.10 -1.12
N PRO A 97 18.87 -19.89 -0.58
CA PRO A 97 18.20 -18.72 -1.15
C PRO A 97 18.65 -18.60 -2.61
N ARG A 98 17.70 -18.75 -3.55
CA ARG A 98 17.96 -18.68 -4.98
C ARG A 98 17.26 -17.46 -5.54
N PHE A 99 18.01 -16.69 -6.30
CA PHE A 99 17.51 -15.52 -6.98
C PHE A 99 16.75 -16.01 -8.21
N GLY A 100 15.43 -15.79 -8.24
CA GLY A 100 14.55 -16.35 -9.26
C GLY A 100 14.07 -17.78 -8.97
N SER A 101 12.86 -18.06 -9.43
CA SER A 101 12.09 -19.29 -9.22
C SER A 101 12.88 -20.57 -9.55
N THR A 102 12.74 -21.57 -8.67
CA THR A 102 13.17 -22.95 -8.95
C THR A 102 12.23 -23.59 -9.98
N GLY A 103 12.70 -23.69 -11.21
CA GLY A 103 12.09 -24.58 -12.19
C GLY A 103 12.71 -24.43 -13.57
N ASP A 104 12.88 -25.55 -14.27
CA ASP A 104 13.27 -25.60 -15.69
C ASP A 104 12.19 -25.02 -16.64
N ASN A 105 11.35 -24.09 -16.16
CA ASN A 105 10.35 -23.40 -16.95
C ASN A 105 10.95 -22.10 -17.50
N LEU A 106 10.80 -21.90 -18.82
CA LEU A 106 11.25 -20.71 -19.55
C LEU A 106 10.64 -19.38 -19.04
N ASN A 107 9.73 -19.45 -18.05
CA ASN A 107 9.06 -18.33 -17.42
C ASN A 107 9.80 -17.84 -16.15
N ALA A 108 10.76 -18.59 -15.61
CA ALA A 108 11.56 -18.20 -14.43
C ALA A 108 12.69 -17.21 -14.73
N ARG A 109 12.78 -16.70 -15.97
CA ARG A 109 13.76 -15.69 -16.41
C ARG A 109 13.25 -14.26 -16.33
N TRP A 110 12.01 -14.02 -15.90
CA TRP A 110 11.39 -12.70 -15.86
C TRP A 110 11.48 -12.12 -14.45
N ARG A 111 12.50 -11.30 -14.20
CA ARG A 111 12.72 -10.61 -12.92
C ARG A 111 11.85 -9.36 -12.81
N TYR A 112 11.50 -9.00 -11.58
CA TYR A 112 11.19 -7.62 -11.22
C TYR A 112 12.43 -6.76 -11.42
N SER A 113 12.22 -5.48 -11.70
CA SER A 113 13.27 -4.46 -11.72
C SER A 113 13.65 -4.08 -10.28
N GLY A 114 12.66 -4.05 -9.38
CA GLY A 114 12.86 -3.91 -7.95
C GLY A 114 13.45 -5.15 -7.28
N ASP A 115 14.30 -4.91 -6.29
CA ASP A 115 15.10 -5.94 -5.63
C ASP A 115 14.68 -6.23 -4.18
N PHE A 116 13.67 -5.54 -3.65
CA PHE A 116 13.25 -5.74 -2.27
C PHE A 116 12.52 -7.07 -2.12
N ALA A 117 12.88 -7.80 -1.07
CA ALA A 117 12.23 -9.05 -0.73
C ALA A 117 11.47 -8.93 0.59
N TYR A 118 10.26 -9.46 0.61
CA TYR A 118 9.50 -9.56 1.84
C TYR A 118 10.21 -10.42 2.89
N PRO A 119 10.24 -9.97 4.15
CA PRO A 119 10.77 -10.78 5.23
C PRO A 119 9.82 -11.95 5.49
N PRO A 120 10.32 -13.18 5.68
CA PRO A 120 9.46 -14.29 6.07
C PRO A 120 8.99 -14.13 7.53
N ARG A 121 7.81 -14.65 7.87
CA ARG A 121 7.27 -14.66 9.26
C ARG A 121 7.77 -15.85 10.08
N GLY A 122 8.63 -16.69 9.51
CA GLY A 122 9.25 -17.86 10.12
C GLY A 122 10.20 -18.56 9.13
N THR A 123 10.79 -19.68 9.50
CA THR A 123 11.75 -20.41 8.64
C THR A 123 11.26 -21.78 8.18
N ASP A 124 10.07 -22.21 8.64
CA ASP A 124 9.80 -23.65 8.73
C ASP A 124 8.68 -24.14 7.80
N THR A 125 7.84 -23.26 7.25
CA THR A 125 6.79 -23.65 6.28
C THR A 125 6.72 -22.73 5.07
N GLN A 126 6.23 -23.25 3.94
CA GLN A 126 5.94 -22.46 2.73
C GLN A 126 4.97 -21.30 3.03
N GLN A 127 4.01 -21.51 3.94
CA GLN A 127 3.07 -20.48 4.37
C GLN A 127 3.77 -19.34 5.14
N ASP A 128 4.85 -19.64 5.87
CA ASP A 128 5.66 -18.64 6.60
C ASP A 128 6.56 -17.84 5.67
N LEU A 129 6.99 -18.43 4.56
CA LEU A 129 7.79 -17.75 3.53
C LEU A 129 6.94 -16.80 2.67
N LEU A 130 5.67 -17.14 2.43
CA LEU A 130 4.72 -16.34 1.63
C LEU A 130 3.84 -15.40 2.49
N SER A 131 4.15 -15.26 3.78
CA SER A 131 3.24 -14.59 4.71
C SER A 131 3.07 -13.10 4.45
N TYR A 132 4.08 -12.47 3.85
CA TYR A 132 4.14 -11.04 3.55
C TYR A 132 3.98 -10.72 2.06
N TYR A 133 3.76 -11.75 1.23
CA TYR A 133 3.55 -11.54 -0.22
C TYR A 133 2.36 -10.59 -0.46
N ASP A 134 2.58 -9.59 -1.31
CA ASP A 134 1.65 -8.50 -1.67
C ASP A 134 1.16 -7.61 -0.51
N VAL A 135 1.83 -7.65 0.65
CA VAL A 135 1.33 -6.91 1.83
C VAL A 135 1.42 -5.40 1.66
N ALA A 136 2.47 -4.93 1.01
CA ALA A 136 2.66 -3.52 0.70
C ALA A 136 2.29 -3.21 -0.75
N ASP A 137 1.63 -4.10 -1.49
CA ASP A 137 1.08 -3.80 -2.81
C ASP A 137 -0.21 -2.99 -2.65
N ILE A 138 -0.27 -1.73 -3.10
CA ILE A 138 -1.52 -0.96 -3.11
C ILE A 138 -2.23 -1.28 -4.42
N LEU A 139 -3.44 -1.86 -4.36
CA LEU A 139 -4.22 -2.17 -5.55
C LEU A 139 -5.21 -1.07 -5.94
N GLU A 140 -5.68 -0.31 -4.95
CA GLU A 140 -6.64 0.76 -5.18
C GLU A 140 -6.49 1.84 -4.12
N LEU A 141 -6.49 3.10 -4.57
CA LEU A 141 -6.72 4.25 -3.71
C LEU A 141 -8.03 4.91 -4.12
N ARG A 142 -8.87 5.20 -3.14
CA ARG A 142 -10.03 6.07 -3.31
C ARG A 142 -9.90 7.30 -2.44
N VAL A 143 -10.31 8.44 -2.98
CA VAL A 143 -10.39 9.72 -2.27
C VAL A 143 -11.76 10.32 -2.48
N THR A 144 -12.39 10.77 -1.41
CA THR A 144 -13.67 11.48 -1.40
C THR A 144 -13.60 12.57 -0.32
N ALA A 145 -14.51 13.54 -0.37
CA ALA A 145 -14.51 14.62 0.61
C ALA A 145 -15.91 15.13 0.91
N ASP A 146 -16.14 15.47 2.17
CA ASP A 146 -17.31 16.21 2.64
C ASP A 146 -16.90 17.59 3.16
N ALA A 147 -17.87 18.39 3.63
CA ALA A 147 -17.63 19.75 4.12
C ALA A 147 -16.52 19.89 5.18
N ALA A 148 -16.22 18.85 5.94
CA ALA A 148 -15.30 18.87 7.07
C ALA A 148 -14.11 17.91 6.93
N GLN A 149 -14.18 16.90 6.08
CA GLN A 149 -13.19 15.82 6.00
C GLN A 149 -12.84 15.43 4.56
N VAL A 150 -11.62 14.93 4.40
CA VAL A 150 -11.20 14.14 3.24
C VAL A 150 -11.01 12.71 3.73
N HIS A 151 -11.61 11.76 3.03
CA HIS A 151 -11.58 10.33 3.35
C HIS A 151 -10.76 9.59 2.30
N TYR A 152 -10.02 8.60 2.75
CA TYR A 152 -9.23 7.72 1.91
C TYR A 152 -9.61 6.27 2.21
N LEU A 153 -9.79 5.48 1.16
CA LEU A 153 -9.83 4.03 1.22
C LEU A 153 -8.63 3.49 0.45
N ILE A 154 -7.84 2.67 1.12
CA ILE A 154 -6.64 2.03 0.58
C ILE A 154 -6.92 0.53 0.56
N ARG A 155 -6.89 -0.07 -0.61
CA ARG A 155 -6.96 -1.53 -0.76
C ARG A 155 -5.58 -2.07 -1.08
N LEU A 156 -5.15 -3.06 -0.33
CA LEU A 156 -3.86 -3.74 -0.47
C LEU A 156 -4.03 -5.11 -1.12
N GLY A 157 -2.96 -5.64 -1.71
CA GLY A 157 -2.93 -7.01 -2.25
C GLY A 157 -3.14 -8.06 -1.16
N ALA A 158 -2.54 -7.83 0.01
CA ALA A 158 -2.77 -8.64 1.20
C ALA A 158 -2.73 -7.79 2.49
N LEU A 159 -3.60 -8.09 3.46
CA LEU A 159 -3.49 -7.53 4.81
C LEU A 159 -3.80 -8.61 5.86
N ARG A 160 -2.78 -9.39 6.22
CA ARG A 160 -2.97 -10.54 7.12
C ARG A 160 -3.05 -10.15 8.59
N ASN A 161 -2.30 -9.12 8.99
CA ASN A 161 -2.48 -8.43 10.26
C ASN A 161 -2.60 -6.94 9.97
N ALA A 162 -3.35 -6.22 10.81
CA ALA A 162 -3.62 -4.80 10.60
C ALA A 162 -2.33 -3.98 10.44
N ASP A 163 -1.30 -4.31 11.21
CA ASP A 163 -0.04 -3.55 11.28
C ASP A 163 1.09 -4.17 10.45
N ASP A 164 0.78 -4.98 9.43
CA ASP A 164 1.82 -5.54 8.55
C ASP A 164 2.34 -4.50 7.56
N ALA A 165 1.46 -3.63 7.05
CA ALA A 165 1.76 -2.59 6.07
C ALA A 165 1.72 -1.19 6.68
N VAL A 166 2.42 -0.26 6.02
CA VAL A 166 2.29 1.19 6.22
C VAL A 166 2.10 1.85 4.85
N VAL A 167 1.24 2.87 4.79
CA VAL A 167 1.04 3.72 3.62
C VAL A 167 1.33 5.17 3.98
N GLY A 168 2.12 5.83 3.16
CA GLY A 168 2.42 7.25 3.23
C GLY A 168 1.66 7.99 2.14
N ILE A 169 1.00 9.09 2.52
CA ILE A 169 0.32 10.00 1.60
C ILE A 169 0.85 11.41 1.87
N GLY A 170 1.73 11.88 1.00
CA GLY A 170 2.15 13.28 0.96
C GLY A 170 1.13 14.10 0.18
N ILE A 171 0.63 15.19 0.78
CA ILE A 171 -0.43 16.01 0.22
C ILE A 171 0.09 17.45 0.10
N ASP A 172 0.23 17.91 -1.14
CA ASP A 172 0.46 19.30 -1.51
C ASP A 172 -0.91 19.94 -1.80
N ALA A 173 -1.40 20.72 -0.83
CA ALA A 173 -2.76 21.25 -0.79
C ALA A 173 -2.85 22.68 -1.33
N ASP A 174 -1.73 23.41 -1.34
CA ASP A 174 -1.61 24.74 -1.95
C ASP A 174 -1.13 24.71 -3.42
N HIS A 175 -0.75 23.52 -3.92
CA HIS A 175 -0.25 23.26 -5.26
C HIS A 175 1.08 23.97 -5.56
N ASP A 176 1.87 24.25 -4.53
CA ASP A 176 3.20 24.86 -4.59
C ASP A 176 4.27 23.89 -4.07
N TYR A 177 4.90 23.18 -5.00
CA TYR A 177 5.98 22.25 -4.65
C TYR A 177 7.18 22.91 -3.92
N THR A 178 7.27 24.24 -3.87
CA THR A 178 8.35 24.95 -3.17
C THR A 178 8.11 25.18 -1.68
N THR A 179 6.90 24.90 -1.18
CA THR A 179 6.51 24.99 0.24
C THR A 179 6.44 23.59 0.86
N GLY A 180 6.15 23.51 2.17
CA GLY A 180 5.88 22.23 2.82
C GLY A 180 7.11 21.34 3.07
N GLY A 181 6.84 20.14 3.57
CA GLY A 181 7.84 19.18 4.00
C GLY A 181 8.72 18.64 2.87
N ALA A 182 9.97 18.32 3.20
CA ALA A 182 10.97 17.80 2.25
C ALA A 182 11.42 16.35 2.53
N GLU A 183 10.83 15.70 3.53
CA GLU A 183 11.15 14.32 3.92
C GLU A 183 9.89 13.65 4.47
N TRP A 184 9.67 12.40 4.06
CA TRP A 184 8.59 11.59 4.60
C TRP A 184 8.93 11.17 6.04
N PRO A 185 8.00 11.37 7.00
CA PRO A 185 8.23 11.11 8.41
C PRO A 185 8.41 9.62 8.71
N ARG A 186 8.73 9.33 9.97
CA ARG A 186 8.77 7.97 10.54
C ARG A 186 9.72 7.00 9.83
N GLY A 187 10.81 7.52 9.26
CA GLY A 187 11.86 6.67 8.70
C GLY A 187 11.54 6.05 7.34
N ALA A 188 10.59 6.61 6.59
CA ALA A 188 10.32 6.21 5.21
C ALA A 188 11.55 6.38 4.29
N ASN A 189 12.46 7.29 4.64
CA ASN A 189 13.66 7.61 3.87
C ASN A 189 13.37 8.12 2.44
N VAL A 190 12.17 8.64 2.18
CA VAL A 190 11.86 9.41 0.97
C VAL A 190 12.21 10.87 1.22
N ARG A 191 12.97 11.47 0.29
CA ARG A 191 13.44 12.85 0.41
C ARG A 191 13.15 13.61 -0.88
N GLY A 192 12.94 14.91 -0.76
CA GLY A 192 12.68 15.80 -1.89
C GLY A 192 11.70 16.89 -1.51
N GLN A 193 11.96 18.11 -2.01
CA GLN A 193 11.02 19.23 -1.86
C GLN A 193 9.85 19.00 -2.81
N LEU A 194 8.73 18.50 -2.26
CA LEU A 194 7.59 17.99 -3.02
C LEU A 194 6.26 18.64 -2.60
N GLY A 195 6.30 19.75 -1.87
CA GLY A 195 5.11 20.56 -1.58
C GLY A 195 4.26 20.12 -0.38
N TYR A 196 4.70 19.16 0.44
CA TYR A 196 3.78 18.54 1.40
C TYR A 196 3.34 19.49 2.52
N ASP A 197 2.13 20.05 2.42
CA ASP A 197 1.44 20.73 3.52
C ASP A 197 1.03 19.73 4.60
N TYR A 198 0.63 18.54 4.17
CA TYR A 198 0.24 17.44 5.03
C TYR A 198 0.98 16.16 4.65
N PHE A 199 1.32 15.39 5.67
CA PHE A 199 1.79 14.03 5.49
C PHE A 199 1.00 13.07 6.37
N LEU A 200 0.30 12.14 5.75
CA LEU A 200 -0.47 11.12 6.43
C LEU A 200 0.29 9.79 6.40
N THR A 201 0.67 9.28 7.58
CA THR A 201 1.21 7.91 7.73
C THR A 201 0.13 7.01 8.30
N VAL A 202 -0.19 5.92 7.61
CA VAL A 202 -1.32 5.02 7.90
C VAL A 202 -0.81 3.60 8.11
N TRP A 203 -1.21 2.96 9.21
CA TRP A 203 -1.07 1.52 9.45
C TRP A 203 -2.41 1.00 10.02
N GLY A 204 -2.66 -0.30 10.05
CA GLY A 204 -4.04 -0.76 10.27
C GLY A 204 -4.63 -0.48 11.65
N THR A 205 -3.83 -0.25 12.69
CA THR A 205 -4.31 0.17 14.02
C THR A 205 -4.11 1.65 14.34
N GLY A 206 -3.51 2.44 13.45
CA GLY A 206 -3.26 3.85 13.71
C GLY A 206 -2.90 4.66 12.47
N ALA A 207 -3.17 5.96 12.52
CA ALA A 207 -2.73 6.89 11.50
C ALA A 207 -2.31 8.21 12.15
N GLU A 208 -1.34 8.89 11.56
CA GLU A 208 -0.86 10.19 12.01
C GLU A 208 -0.81 11.16 10.85
N LEU A 209 -1.41 12.33 11.05
CA LEU A 209 -1.31 13.48 10.17
C LEU A 209 -0.24 14.44 10.72
N VAL A 210 0.82 14.66 9.96
CA VAL A 210 1.79 15.73 10.18
C VAL A 210 1.40 16.93 9.33
N THR A 211 1.41 18.12 9.91
CA THR A 211 1.19 19.38 9.17
C THR A 211 2.48 20.16 9.10
N TYR A 212 2.80 20.73 7.95
CA TYR A 212 3.99 21.56 7.73
C TYR A 212 3.60 23.02 7.55
N ASP A 213 4.51 23.92 7.89
CA ASP A 213 4.43 25.31 7.43
C ASP A 213 5.08 25.49 6.06
N ALA A 214 4.92 26.68 5.48
CA ALA A 214 5.50 27.01 4.18
C ALA A 214 7.04 26.92 4.13
N ALA A 215 7.73 26.91 5.28
CA ALA A 215 9.17 26.74 5.37
C ALA A 215 9.59 25.27 5.52
N GLY A 216 8.63 24.34 5.49
CA GLY A 216 8.86 22.90 5.64
C GLY A 216 9.09 22.43 7.06
N THR A 217 8.76 23.25 8.06
CA THR A 217 8.84 22.84 9.47
C THR A 217 7.56 22.13 9.88
N ALA A 218 7.68 20.94 10.47
CA ALA A 218 6.53 20.26 11.06
C ALA A 218 5.96 21.09 12.22
N VAL A 219 4.70 21.50 12.09
CA VAL A 219 3.99 22.34 13.07
C VAL A 219 3.18 21.48 14.03
N SER A 220 2.62 20.37 13.56
CA SER A 220 1.87 19.44 14.38
C SER A 220 1.98 18.00 13.87
N ALA A 221 1.74 17.05 14.77
CA ALA A 221 1.62 15.63 14.48
C ALA A 221 0.45 15.10 15.31
N THR A 222 -0.63 14.70 14.67
CA THR A 222 -1.89 14.34 15.33
C THR A 222 -2.39 12.99 14.88
N PRO A 223 -2.78 12.09 15.80
CA PRO A 223 -3.50 10.88 15.44
C PRO A 223 -4.83 11.21 14.75
N VAL A 224 -5.19 10.46 13.72
CA VAL A 224 -6.46 10.60 13.00
C VAL A 224 -7.23 9.28 12.97
N PRO A 225 -8.57 9.31 12.78
CA PRO A 225 -9.38 8.09 12.70
C PRO A 225 -8.88 7.15 11.60
N VAL A 226 -8.77 5.86 11.93
CA VAL A 226 -8.40 4.81 10.99
C VAL A 226 -9.17 3.52 11.32
N ALA A 227 -9.50 2.73 10.31
CA ALA A 227 -10.11 1.42 10.48
C ALA A 227 -9.61 0.45 9.41
N ALA A 228 -9.09 -0.69 9.82
CA ALA A 228 -8.64 -1.75 8.91
C ALA A 228 -9.63 -2.91 8.87
N ASN A 229 -9.78 -3.52 7.70
CA ASN A 229 -10.53 -4.73 7.48
C ASN A 229 -9.68 -5.77 6.78
N LEU A 230 -9.30 -6.80 7.55
CA LEU A 230 -8.42 -7.88 7.09
C LEU A 230 -9.10 -8.82 6.10
N ASP A 231 -10.43 -8.95 6.15
CA ASP A 231 -11.17 -9.82 5.24
C ASP A 231 -11.29 -9.18 3.85
N LYS A 232 -11.22 -7.85 3.77
CA LYS A 232 -11.30 -7.07 2.53
C LYS A 232 -9.95 -6.47 2.08
N ASN A 233 -8.86 -6.75 2.81
CA ASN A 233 -7.54 -6.16 2.62
C ASN A 233 -7.56 -4.63 2.48
N LEU A 234 -8.31 -3.92 3.31
CA LEU A 234 -8.43 -2.47 3.20
C LEU A 234 -8.19 -1.72 4.50
N ILE A 235 -7.82 -0.45 4.36
CA ILE A 235 -7.69 0.51 5.44
C ILE A 235 -8.40 1.80 5.02
N GLU A 236 -9.27 2.30 5.89
CA GLU A 236 -9.91 3.60 5.77
C GLU A 236 -9.26 4.61 6.73
N VAL A 237 -9.14 5.85 6.30
CA VAL A 237 -8.60 6.95 7.12
C VAL A 237 -9.22 8.27 6.69
N SER A 238 -9.43 9.17 7.65
CA SER A 238 -9.97 10.50 7.38
C SER A 238 -9.13 11.60 8.02
N ILE A 239 -8.98 12.70 7.30
CA ILE A 239 -8.28 13.90 7.78
C ILE A 239 -9.21 15.12 7.72
N PRO A 240 -8.97 16.14 8.56
CA PRO A 240 -9.71 17.40 8.46
C PRO A 240 -9.49 18.07 7.10
N ARG A 241 -10.57 18.58 6.51
CA ARG A 241 -10.53 19.47 5.35
C ARG A 241 -10.56 20.93 5.80
N PRO A 242 -9.55 21.76 5.50
CA PRO A 242 -9.60 23.17 5.85
C PRO A 242 -10.68 23.89 5.02
N ALA A 243 -11.45 24.78 5.66
CA ALA A 243 -12.49 25.56 4.99
C ALA A 243 -11.93 26.38 3.80
N GLY A 244 -12.69 26.48 2.71
CA GLY A 244 -12.25 27.21 1.51
C GLY A 244 -11.48 26.37 0.49
N ASN A 245 -11.32 25.06 0.73
CA ASN A 245 -10.66 24.12 -0.18
C ASN A 245 -11.63 23.35 -1.09
N GLU A 246 -12.92 23.69 -1.10
CA GLU A 246 -13.94 22.97 -1.88
C GLU A 246 -13.60 22.92 -3.38
N GLY A 247 -12.94 23.96 -3.89
CA GLY A 247 -12.48 24.05 -5.28
C GLY A 247 -11.00 23.76 -5.52
N ALA A 248 -10.26 23.31 -4.50
CA ALA A 248 -8.82 23.14 -4.58
C ALA A 248 -8.44 21.88 -5.39
N ILE A 249 -7.20 21.89 -5.89
CA ILE A 249 -6.54 20.72 -6.44
C ILE A 249 -5.48 20.31 -5.42
N TRP A 250 -5.58 19.09 -4.92
CA TRP A 250 -4.60 18.53 -4.00
C TRP A 250 -3.75 17.51 -4.73
N ARG A 251 -2.44 17.71 -4.72
CA ARG A 251 -1.47 16.77 -5.30
C ARG A 251 -1.10 15.72 -4.26
N HIS A 252 -1.18 14.46 -4.66
CA HIS A 252 -0.92 13.32 -3.79
C HIS A 252 0.29 12.53 -4.29
N HIS A 253 1.26 12.30 -3.41
CA HIS A 253 2.32 11.32 -3.57
C HIS A 253 2.04 10.16 -2.62
N VAL A 254 1.91 8.94 -3.15
CA VAL A 254 1.45 7.79 -2.36
C VAL A 254 2.37 6.61 -2.58
N GLY A 255 2.76 5.99 -1.47
CA GLY A 255 3.58 4.79 -1.48
C GLY A 255 3.39 3.98 -0.21
N SER A 256 3.83 2.74 -0.25
CA SER A 256 3.60 1.74 0.79
C SER A 256 4.86 0.96 1.11
N GLY A 257 4.89 0.41 2.31
CA GLY A 257 5.96 -0.43 2.80
C GLY A 257 5.50 -1.28 3.97
N LEU A 258 6.46 -1.79 4.73
CA LEU A 258 6.18 -2.60 5.90
C LEU A 258 6.24 -1.75 7.16
N TRP A 259 5.38 -2.03 8.13
CA TRP A 259 5.37 -1.31 9.41
C TRP A 259 6.18 -2.07 10.49
N ASP A 260 7.00 -1.35 11.25
CA ASP A 260 7.63 -1.88 12.46
C ASP A 260 6.95 -1.30 13.70
N ARG A 261 6.11 -2.12 14.33
CA ARG A 261 5.39 -1.78 15.56
C ARG A 261 6.30 -1.45 16.74
N SER A 262 7.50 -2.02 16.79
CA SER A 262 8.40 -1.87 17.93
C SER A 262 9.05 -0.49 17.97
N THR A 263 9.31 0.06 16.79
CA THR A 263 9.94 1.36 16.58
C THR A 263 8.92 2.43 16.15
N GLN A 264 7.70 2.02 15.83
CA GLN A 264 6.62 2.88 15.30
C GLN A 264 7.08 3.67 14.06
N SER A 265 7.78 2.97 13.18
CA SER A 265 8.39 3.51 11.97
C SER A 265 8.19 2.56 10.78
N TRP A 266 8.47 3.08 9.58
CA TRP A 266 8.66 2.26 8.41
C TRP A 266 9.77 1.23 8.70
N ARG A 267 9.50 -0.03 8.40
CA ARG A 267 10.46 -1.11 8.58
C ARG A 267 11.54 -0.98 7.52
N ALA A 268 12.79 -1.06 7.94
CA ALA A 268 13.92 -1.08 7.01
C ALA A 268 13.81 -2.28 6.05
N VAL A 269 14.03 -2.00 4.76
CA VAL A 269 14.06 -2.99 3.70
C VAL A 269 15.34 -3.83 3.76
N GLU A 270 15.24 -5.10 3.38
CA GLU A 270 16.36 -6.03 3.32
C GLU A 270 16.81 -6.20 1.85
N PRO A 271 18.13 -6.41 1.61
CA PRO A 271 19.16 -6.76 2.58
C PRO A 271 19.76 -5.56 3.33
N THR A 272 19.88 -5.67 4.66
CA THR A 272 20.70 -4.76 5.46
C THR A 272 22.17 -5.20 5.44
N THR A 273 23.10 -4.26 5.67
CA THR A 273 24.58 -4.48 5.64
C THR A 273 25.12 -5.48 6.67
N THR A 274 24.24 -6.16 7.42
CA THR A 274 24.55 -7.09 8.51
C THR A 274 24.31 -8.56 8.18
N ARG A 275 23.81 -8.91 6.98
CA ARG A 275 23.70 -10.30 6.52
C ARG A 275 24.88 -10.71 5.63
N THR A 276 25.51 -11.84 5.95
CA THR A 276 26.78 -12.36 5.41
C THR A 276 26.68 -12.99 4.01
N VAL A 277 25.95 -12.37 3.09
CA VAL A 277 26.01 -12.73 1.66
C VAL A 277 26.32 -11.46 0.88
N ALA A 278 27.30 -11.55 -0.03
CA ALA A 278 27.75 -10.42 -0.81
C ALA A 278 26.67 -9.97 -1.80
N VAL A 279 25.78 -9.10 -1.34
CA VAL A 279 25.22 -8.01 -2.14
C VAL A 279 26.21 -6.88 -1.96
N THR A 280 26.85 -6.42 -3.04
CA THR A 280 27.83 -5.34 -2.92
C THR A 280 27.15 -4.06 -2.41
N SER A 281 27.13 -3.87 -1.09
CA SER A 281 27.03 -2.59 -0.39
C SER A 281 25.75 -1.74 -0.54
N ILE A 282 24.58 -2.35 -0.75
CA ILE A 282 23.35 -1.60 -0.93
C ILE A 282 22.50 -1.74 0.34
N GLY A 283 22.59 -0.74 1.21
CA GLY A 283 21.89 -0.69 2.49
C GLY A 283 20.89 0.46 2.58
N SER A 284 19.96 0.32 3.51
CA SER A 284 18.79 1.18 3.77
C SER A 284 19.02 2.68 4.04
N PRO A 285 20.19 3.31 4.34
CA PRO A 285 20.20 4.77 4.31
C PRO A 285 20.13 5.37 2.89
N LEU A 286 20.37 4.57 1.84
CA LEU A 286 20.42 5.07 0.47
C LEU A 286 19.05 5.12 -0.23
N PHE A 287 18.14 4.19 0.09
CA PHE A 287 16.87 4.02 -0.63
C PHE A 287 15.66 4.20 0.28
N PRO A 288 14.52 4.67 -0.25
CA PRO A 288 13.26 4.66 0.45
C PRO A 288 12.90 3.26 0.97
N ASN A 289 12.25 3.19 2.13
CA ASN A 289 11.69 1.96 2.69
C ASN A 289 10.31 1.64 2.09
N LEU A 290 10.18 1.84 0.78
CA LEU A 290 8.94 1.66 0.02
C LEU A 290 9.05 0.43 -0.88
N TYR A 291 8.00 -0.39 -0.86
CA TYR A 291 7.85 -1.54 -1.76
C TYR A 291 7.05 -1.15 -3.01
N ASN A 292 6.05 -0.27 -2.89
CA ASN A 292 5.24 0.20 -4.01
C ASN A 292 5.07 1.74 -3.96
N LEU A 293 5.04 2.36 -5.14
CA LEU A 293 4.65 3.73 -5.43
C LEU A 293 3.39 3.65 -6.28
N LEU A 294 2.34 4.33 -5.85
CA LEU A 294 1.04 4.18 -6.47
C LEU A 294 1.00 4.82 -7.87
N PHE A 295 1.33 6.11 -7.95
CA PHE A 295 1.16 6.89 -9.17
C PHE A 295 2.40 6.85 -10.05
N ARG A 296 2.28 6.26 -11.23
CA ARG A 296 3.45 6.01 -12.11
C ARG A 296 3.12 6.40 -13.54
N PRO A 297 3.11 7.71 -13.84
CA PRO A 297 2.85 8.16 -15.20
C PRO A 297 3.95 7.62 -16.11
N TRP A 298 3.57 7.14 -17.30
CA TRP A 298 4.51 6.62 -18.31
C TRP A 298 5.26 5.34 -17.93
N GLU A 299 4.74 4.54 -16.98
CA GLU A 299 5.28 3.20 -16.68
C GLU A 299 5.41 2.36 -17.98
N PRO A 300 6.63 1.90 -18.32
CA PRO A 300 6.84 1.15 -19.55
C PRO A 300 6.02 -0.14 -19.61
N ASN A 301 5.79 -0.64 -20.82
CA ASN A 301 5.14 -1.94 -21.02
C ASN A 301 6.13 -3.09 -20.86
N THR A 302 6.60 -3.26 -19.63
CA THR A 302 7.38 -4.40 -19.19
C THR A 302 6.48 -5.48 -18.58
N TRP A 303 7.07 -6.62 -18.22
CA TRP A 303 6.32 -7.78 -17.75
C TRP A 303 5.59 -7.51 -16.43
N TRP A 304 6.24 -6.79 -15.52
CA TRP A 304 5.75 -6.53 -14.16
C TRP A 304 5.26 -5.11 -13.93
N ARG A 305 5.49 -4.17 -14.87
CA ARG A 305 4.99 -2.79 -14.77
C ARG A 305 5.48 -2.03 -13.53
N GLU A 306 6.72 -2.30 -13.10
CA GLU A 306 7.36 -1.60 -11.98
C GLU A 306 8.75 -1.02 -12.30
N THR A 307 9.12 -0.92 -13.58
CA THR A 307 10.45 -0.45 -13.95
C THR A 307 10.63 1.02 -13.65
N LYS A 308 9.65 1.90 -13.93
CA LYS A 308 9.78 3.32 -13.59
C LYS A 308 9.85 3.50 -12.08
N GLN A 309 8.93 2.86 -11.36
CA GLN A 309 8.93 2.84 -9.89
C GLN A 309 10.30 2.48 -9.33
N ALA A 310 10.83 1.33 -9.75
CA ALA A 310 12.05 0.79 -9.18
C ALA A 310 13.23 1.74 -9.41
N GLU A 311 13.32 2.33 -10.60
CA GLU A 311 14.33 3.34 -10.92
C GLU A 311 14.17 4.64 -10.12
N ASP A 312 12.95 5.10 -9.89
CA ASP A 312 12.68 6.35 -9.17
C ASP A 312 12.90 6.21 -7.67
N LEU A 313 12.53 5.05 -7.11
CA LEU A 313 12.92 4.65 -5.76
C LEU A 313 14.45 4.49 -5.64
N ALA A 314 15.12 3.97 -6.66
CA ALA A 314 16.59 3.85 -6.69
C ALA A 314 17.28 5.23 -6.64
N ARG A 315 16.68 6.23 -7.29
CA ARG A 315 17.15 7.62 -7.29
C ARG A 315 16.68 8.43 -6.09
N ASN A 316 15.68 7.92 -5.34
CA ASN A 316 14.95 8.65 -4.32
C ASN A 316 14.38 9.97 -4.87
N ASP A 317 13.82 9.90 -6.07
CA ASP A 317 13.21 11.01 -6.78
C ASP A 317 11.83 10.59 -7.28
N ILE A 318 10.81 10.95 -6.50
CA ILE A 318 9.41 10.62 -6.80
C ILE A 318 8.64 11.86 -7.30
N SER A 319 9.36 12.85 -7.83
CA SER A 319 8.78 14.14 -8.21
C SER A 319 7.77 14.06 -9.36
N GLU A 320 7.82 13.00 -10.16
CA GLU A 320 6.86 12.72 -11.22
C GLU A 320 5.75 11.75 -10.78
N ASP A 321 5.84 11.14 -9.60
CA ASP A 321 4.97 10.07 -9.13
C ASP A 321 3.83 10.59 -8.25
N PHE A 322 2.92 11.32 -8.89
CA PHE A 322 1.77 11.93 -8.21
C PHE A 322 0.48 11.87 -9.03
N ALA A 323 -0.64 12.12 -8.34
CA ALA A 323 -1.90 12.48 -8.96
C ALA A 323 -2.46 13.78 -8.39
N ASP A 324 -2.98 14.63 -9.28
CA ASP A 324 -3.73 15.83 -8.91
C ASP A 324 -5.21 15.45 -8.74
N VAL A 325 -5.73 15.66 -7.53
CA VAL A 325 -7.12 15.36 -7.16
C VAL A 325 -7.91 16.67 -7.02
N GLU A 326 -8.93 16.84 -7.86
CA GLU A 326 -9.82 18.00 -7.88
C GLU A 326 -10.94 17.80 -6.85
N LEU A 327 -10.87 18.51 -5.71
CA LEU A 327 -11.85 18.38 -4.64
C LEU A 327 -13.28 18.76 -5.08
N ALA A 328 -13.40 19.65 -6.07
CA ALA A 328 -14.67 20.05 -6.66
C ALA A 328 -15.44 18.88 -7.32
N LYS A 329 -14.76 17.77 -7.62
CA LYS A 329 -15.36 16.54 -8.17
C LYS A 329 -15.73 15.53 -7.08
N LEU A 330 -15.32 15.77 -5.83
CA LEU A 330 -15.52 14.86 -4.71
C LEU A 330 -16.67 15.27 -3.78
N ASP A 331 -16.97 16.57 -3.72
CA ASP A 331 -18.01 17.12 -2.85
C ASP A 331 -19.38 16.45 -3.06
N SER A 332 -19.72 15.50 -2.19
CA SER A 332 -21.03 14.84 -2.12
C SER A 332 -21.78 15.18 -0.83
#